data_AF-A0AAW4JJ73-F1
#
_entry.id   AF-A0AAW4JJ73-F1
#
_cell.length_a   1.000
_cell.length_b   1.000
_cell.length_c   1.000
_cell.angle_alpha   90.00
_cell.angle_beta   90.00
_cell.angle_gamma   90.00
#
_symmetry.space_group_name_H-M   'P 1'
#
loop_
_entity.id
_entity.type
_entity.pdbx_description
1 polymer ?
#
loop_
_entity_poly.entity_id
_entity_poly.type
_entity_poly.pdbx_seq_one_letter_code
_entity_poly.pdbx_strand_id
1 'polypeptide(L)'
;MGWFSRRAADPTTPTKLDREATKEDLAQLEAFVTSRSGVEFYLEPETTATDTTVVAIAHDGEWIRRRTGSPRVAGKIAQKHAVPLYEAARTGYPERMRAWNRAHPERRAR
;
A
#
# COMPACT_ATOMS: atom_id res chain seq x y z
N MET A 1 19.71 30.50 26.48
CA MET A 1 18.65 30.38 25.45
C MET A 1 19.01 29.27 24.49
N GLY A 2 18.35 28.11 24.58
CA GLY A 2 18.60 26.97 23.70
C GLY A 2 17.88 27.17 22.36
N TRP A 3 18.63 27.34 21.27
CA TRP A 3 18.07 27.45 19.93
C TRP A 3 18.01 26.08 19.26
N PHE A 4 16.78 25.73 18.87
CA PHE A 4 16.38 24.50 18.22
C PHE A 4 17.24 24.19 16.98
N SER A 5 17.99 23.08 17.03
CA SER A 5 18.59 22.49 15.84
C SER A 5 17.49 21.88 14.96
N ARG A 6 17.11 22.59 13.88
CA ARG A 6 16.38 21.97 12.77
C ARG A 6 17.33 21.00 12.08
N ARG A 7 17.09 19.71 12.29
CA ARG A 7 17.73 18.64 11.51
C ARG A 7 17.22 18.78 10.07
N ALA A 8 18.09 19.25 9.18
CA ALA A 8 17.83 19.29 7.75
C ALA A 8 17.53 17.86 7.28
N ALA A 9 16.37 17.67 6.65
CA ALA A 9 16.00 16.40 6.02
C ALA A 9 16.92 16.19 4.81
N ASP A 10 17.59 15.04 4.76
CA ASP A 10 18.46 14.63 3.66
C ASP A 10 17.67 14.57 2.33
N PRO A 11 18.15 15.21 1.24
CA PRO A 11 17.48 15.27 -0.06
C PRO A 11 17.57 13.96 -0.88
N THR A 12 18.09 12.87 -0.31
CA THR A 12 18.29 11.57 -0.97
C THR A 12 17.25 10.51 -0.61
N THR A 13 16.14 10.87 0.03
CA THR A 13 15.00 9.96 0.12
C THR A 13 14.18 10.10 -1.16
N PRO A 14 14.29 9.20 -2.15
CA PRO A 14 13.33 9.19 -3.25
C PRO A 14 11.96 9.09 -2.59
N THR A 15 11.05 10.00 -2.93
CA THR A 15 9.64 9.85 -2.56
C THR A 15 9.27 8.42 -2.93
N LYS A 16 8.85 7.59 -1.96
CA LYS A 16 8.42 6.19 -2.22
C LYS A 16 7.32 6.11 -3.30
N LEU A 17 6.79 7.26 -3.70
CA LEU A 17 5.79 7.54 -4.71
C LEU A 17 6.31 7.54 -6.18
N ASP A 18 7.63 7.64 -6.41
CA ASP A 18 8.21 7.76 -7.78
C ASP A 18 9.01 6.53 -8.25
N ARG A 19 9.05 5.43 -7.48
CA ARG A 19 9.80 4.22 -7.87
C ARG A 19 9.00 3.32 -8.80
N GLU A 20 9.66 2.67 -9.75
CA GLU A 20 9.05 1.66 -10.62
C GLU A 20 8.64 0.41 -9.81
N ALA A 21 7.65 -0.35 -10.31
CA ALA A 21 7.23 -1.59 -9.67
C ALA A 21 8.34 -2.65 -9.71
N THR A 22 8.77 -3.13 -8.54
CA THR A 22 9.82 -4.15 -8.44
C THR A 22 9.25 -5.54 -8.18
N LYS A 23 9.99 -6.59 -8.57
CA LYS A 23 9.60 -7.98 -8.26
C LYS A 23 9.44 -8.21 -6.74
N GLU A 24 10.21 -7.50 -5.93
CA GLU A 24 10.09 -7.53 -4.47
C GLU A 24 8.74 -6.98 -3.98
N ASP A 25 8.16 -5.97 -4.65
CA ASP A 25 6.82 -5.47 -4.30
C ASP A 25 5.77 -6.56 -4.45
N LEU A 26 5.84 -7.29 -5.58
CA LEU A 26 4.93 -8.39 -5.88
C LEU A 26 5.12 -9.53 -4.88
N ALA A 27 6.37 -9.91 -4.59
CA ALA A 27 6.67 -10.96 -3.62
C ALA A 27 6.16 -10.61 -2.21
N GLN A 28 6.29 -9.34 -1.78
CA GLN A 28 5.75 -8.89 -0.51
C GLN A 28 4.22 -8.87 -0.50
N LEU A 29 3.59 -8.53 -1.63
CA LEU A 29 2.14 -8.61 -1.78
C LEU A 29 1.65 -10.06 -1.66
N GLU A 30 2.28 -11.00 -2.37
CA GLU A 30 1.97 -12.44 -2.30
C GLU A 30 2.21 -13.01 -0.90
N ALA A 31 3.33 -12.63 -0.27
CA ALA A 31 3.63 -13.04 1.10
C ALA A 31 2.57 -12.53 2.09
N PHE A 32 2.07 -11.31 1.92
CA PHE A 32 1.01 -10.75 2.76
C PHE A 32 -0.30 -11.52 2.60
N VAL A 33 -0.73 -11.78 1.36
CA VAL A 33 -1.93 -12.58 1.09
C VAL A 33 -1.84 -13.98 1.67
N THR A 34 -0.66 -14.59 1.63
CA THR A 34 -0.45 -15.95 2.12
C THR A 34 -0.43 -16.02 3.65
N SER A 35 -0.01 -14.95 4.31
CA SER A 35 0.15 -14.92 5.77
C SER A 35 -1.06 -14.38 6.52
N ARG A 36 -1.97 -13.66 5.86
CA ARG A 36 -3.19 -13.09 6.46
C ARG A 36 -4.44 -13.69 5.81
N SER A 37 -5.51 -13.83 6.58
CA SER A 37 -6.81 -14.28 6.08
C SER A 37 -7.73 -13.10 5.76
N GLY A 38 -8.69 -13.33 4.85
CA GLY A 38 -9.68 -12.32 4.46
C GLY A 38 -9.07 -11.05 3.86
N VAL A 39 -7.99 -11.20 3.08
CA VAL A 39 -7.33 -10.08 2.41
C VAL A 39 -8.19 -9.60 1.25
N GLU A 40 -8.38 -8.30 1.16
CA GLU A 40 -9.04 -7.60 0.05
C GLU A 40 -8.03 -6.66 -0.61
N PHE A 41 -8.03 -6.62 -1.93
CA PHE A 41 -7.17 -5.74 -2.71
C PHE A 41 -7.93 -4.51 -3.16
N TYR A 42 -7.31 -3.36 -2.98
CA TYR A 42 -7.80 -2.07 -3.45
C TYR A 42 -6.80 -1.52 -4.45
N LEU A 43 -7.16 -1.59 -5.73
CA LEU A 43 -6.41 -1.02 -6.83
C LEU A 43 -6.53 0.50 -6.79
N GLU A 44 -5.38 1.15 -6.82
CA GLU A 44 -5.24 2.57 -7.08
C GLU A 44 -4.78 2.69 -8.55
N PRO A 45 -5.62 3.24 -9.45
CA PRO A 45 -5.26 3.38 -10.85
C PRO A 45 -4.03 4.28 -10.99
N GLU A 46 -3.27 4.07 -12.07
CA GLU A 46 -2.18 4.99 -12.39
C GLU A 46 -2.71 6.42 -12.53
N THR A 47 -1.96 7.35 -11.97
CA THR A 47 -2.20 8.78 -12.13
C THR A 47 -0.99 9.40 -12.81
N THR A 48 -1.11 10.63 -13.27
CA THR A 48 0.00 11.38 -13.88
C THR A 48 1.24 11.46 -12.98
N ALA A 49 1.08 11.27 -11.66
CA ALA A 49 2.15 11.36 -10.67
C ALA A 49 2.54 10.01 -10.02
N THR A 50 1.82 8.91 -10.28
CA THR A 50 2.11 7.63 -9.59
C THR A 50 1.63 6.45 -10.42
N ASP A 51 2.51 5.45 -10.58
CA ASP A 51 2.19 4.16 -11.20
C ASP A 51 1.07 3.42 -10.48
N THR A 52 0.49 2.42 -11.14
CA THR A 52 -0.55 1.57 -10.54
C THR A 52 -0.07 0.90 -9.26
N THR A 53 -0.80 1.14 -8.17
CA THR A 53 -0.56 0.54 -6.85
C THR A 53 -1.74 -0.28 -6.37
N VAL A 54 -1.46 -1.23 -5.48
CA VAL A 54 -2.46 -2.04 -4.80
C VAL A 54 -2.26 -1.89 -3.31
N VAL A 55 -3.37 -1.64 -2.60
CA VAL A 55 -3.45 -1.71 -1.16
C VAL A 55 -4.10 -3.04 -0.79
N ALA A 56 -3.33 -3.95 -0.19
CA ALA A 56 -3.86 -5.18 0.38
C ALA A 56 -4.26 -4.93 1.83
N ILE A 57 -5.51 -5.24 2.18
CA ILE A 57 -6.10 -5.00 3.50
C ILE A 57 -6.62 -6.32 4.05
N ALA A 58 -6.04 -6.80 5.14
CA ALA A 58 -6.46 -7.99 5.84
C ALA A 58 -7.78 -7.79 6.61
N HIS A 59 -8.33 -8.89 7.11
CA HIS A 59 -9.57 -8.90 7.90
C HIS A 59 -9.49 -8.05 9.18
N ASP A 60 -8.33 -8.03 9.85
CA ASP A 60 -8.06 -7.24 11.06
C ASP A 60 -7.86 -5.73 10.78
N GLY A 61 -7.76 -5.35 9.50
CA GLY A 61 -7.46 -4.00 9.08
C GLY A 61 -5.97 -3.72 8.90
N GLU A 62 -5.07 -4.68 9.15
CA GLU A 62 -3.67 -4.57 8.75
C GLU A 62 -3.61 -4.39 7.23
N TRP A 63 -2.77 -3.48 6.77
CA TRP A 63 -2.63 -3.24 5.35
C TRP A 63 -1.19 -3.00 4.92
N ILE A 64 -0.92 -3.30 3.65
CA ILE A 64 0.30 -2.93 2.95
C ILE A 64 -0.07 -2.29 1.61
N ARG A 65 0.73 -1.30 1.17
CA ARG A 65 0.62 -0.71 -0.17
C ARG A 65 1.86 -1.08 -0.97
N ARG A 66 1.66 -1.67 -2.14
CA ARG A 66 2.74 -2.10 -3.04
C ARG A 66 2.42 -1.73 -4.49
N ARG A 67 3.48 -1.52 -5.27
CA ARG A 67 3.36 -1.19 -6.69
C ARG A 67 3.20 -2.47 -7.49
N THR A 68 2.28 -2.47 -8.43
CA THR A 68 2.11 -3.58 -9.38
C THR A 68 2.52 -3.19 -10.79
N GLY A 69 2.70 -1.90 -11.06
CA GLY A 69 3.13 -1.36 -12.36
C GLY A 69 2.03 -1.36 -13.41
N SER A 70 1.05 -2.25 -13.31
CA SER A 70 -0.13 -2.26 -14.17
C SER A 70 -1.35 -2.85 -13.46
N PRO A 71 -2.57 -2.41 -13.80
CA PRO A 71 -3.81 -3.01 -13.29
C PRO A 71 -3.94 -4.48 -13.68
N ARG A 72 -3.38 -4.88 -14.82
CA ARG A 72 -3.41 -6.27 -15.29
C ARG A 72 -2.63 -7.20 -14.36
N VAL A 73 -1.48 -6.75 -13.85
CA VAL A 73 -0.65 -7.54 -12.92
C VAL A 73 -1.38 -7.70 -11.57
N ALA A 74 -1.97 -6.62 -11.07
CA ALA A 74 -2.81 -6.66 -9.87
C ALA A 74 -3.96 -7.66 -10.02
N GLY A 75 -4.68 -7.62 -11.15
CA GLY A 75 -5.76 -8.56 -11.46
C GLY A 75 -5.29 -10.01 -11.50
N LYS A 76 -4.11 -10.30 -12.08
CA LYS A 76 -3.55 -11.66 -12.10
C LYS A 76 -3.23 -12.18 -10.70
N ILE A 77 -2.66 -11.36 -9.83
CA ILE A 77 -2.33 -11.76 -8.45
C ILE A 77 -3.61 -11.97 -7.64
N ALA A 78 -4.59 -11.06 -7.78
CA ALA A 78 -5.88 -11.19 -7.14
C ALA A 78 -6.57 -12.52 -7.53
N GLN A 79 -6.60 -12.84 -8.83
CA GLN A 79 -7.16 -14.10 -9.33
C GLN A 79 -6.37 -15.32 -8.84
N LYS A 80 -5.03 -15.27 -8.90
CA LYS A 80 -4.15 -16.36 -8.46
C LYS A 80 -4.38 -16.75 -6.99
N HIS A 81 -4.64 -15.76 -6.14
CA HIS A 81 -4.86 -15.97 -4.70
C HIS A 81 -6.34 -15.95 -4.30
N ALA A 82 -7.28 -15.93 -5.27
CA ALA A 82 -8.72 -15.83 -5.03
C ALA A 82 -9.12 -14.65 -4.11
N VAL A 83 -8.43 -13.53 -4.24
CA VAL A 83 -8.64 -12.31 -3.46
C VAL A 83 -9.58 -11.36 -4.22
N PRO A 84 -10.58 -10.76 -3.56
CA PRO A 84 -11.39 -9.70 -4.14
C PRO A 84 -10.53 -8.49 -4.52
N LEU A 85 -10.72 -7.97 -5.73
CA LEU A 85 -10.07 -6.75 -6.22
C LEU A 85 -11.12 -5.66 -6.44
N TYR A 86 -10.99 -4.59 -5.67
CA TYR A 86 -11.83 -3.40 -5.75
C TYR A 86 -11.01 -2.22 -6.27
N GLU A 87 -11.70 -1.22 -6.81
CA GLU A 87 -11.07 0.05 -7.15
C GLU A 87 -11.24 1.03 -6.00
N ALA A 88 -10.13 1.52 -5.45
CA ALA A 88 -10.15 2.41 -4.29
C ALA A 88 -10.89 3.72 -4.57
N ALA A 89 -10.80 4.23 -5.81
CA ALA A 89 -11.50 5.43 -6.24
C ALA A 89 -13.03 5.29 -6.22
N ARG A 90 -13.54 4.06 -6.43
CA ARG A 90 -14.98 3.78 -6.50
C ARG A 90 -15.57 3.32 -5.18
N THR A 91 -14.84 2.47 -4.46
CA THR A 91 -15.31 1.85 -3.21
C THR A 91 -14.87 2.62 -1.97
N GLY A 92 -13.76 3.35 -2.05
CA GLY A 92 -13.08 3.89 -0.88
C GLY A 92 -12.39 2.79 -0.04
N TYR A 93 -11.70 3.21 1.01
CA TYR A 93 -11.09 2.26 1.94
C TYR A 93 -12.07 1.82 3.03
N PRO A 94 -12.01 0.54 3.45
CA PRO A 94 -12.92 -0.02 4.44
C PRO A 94 -12.66 0.57 5.84
N GLU A 95 -13.70 0.57 6.68
CA GLU A 95 -13.63 1.16 8.02
C GLU A 95 -12.57 0.51 8.91
N ARG A 96 -12.36 -0.80 8.77
CA ARG A 96 -11.33 -1.55 9.51
C ARG A 96 -9.90 -1.03 9.28
N MET A 97 -9.57 -0.60 8.05
CA MET A 97 -8.28 0.04 7.76
C MET A 97 -8.15 1.38 8.51
N ARG A 98 -9.24 2.13 8.61
CA ARG A 98 -9.27 3.39 9.36
C ARG A 98 -9.13 3.13 10.86
N ALA A 99 -9.78 2.10 11.39
CA ALA A 99 -9.65 1.66 12.78
C ALA A 99 -8.21 1.22 13.08
N TRP A 100 -7.59 0.44 12.20
CA TRP A 100 -6.19 0.03 12.32
C TRP A 100 -5.24 1.23 12.35
N ASN A 101 -5.45 2.22 11.47
CA ASN A 101 -4.65 3.45 11.43
C ASN A 101 -4.79 4.30 12.71
N ARG A 102 -5.95 4.25 13.40
CA ARG A 102 -6.13 4.91 14.70
C ARG A 102 -5.41 4.17 15.82
N ALA A 103 -5.39 2.85 15.75
CA ALA A 103 -4.71 1.99 16.73
C ALA A 103 -3.18 2.00 16.57
N HIS A 104 -2.66 2.21 15.35
CA HIS A 104 -1.23 2.18 15.03
C HIS A 104 -0.74 3.51 14.41
N PRO A 105 -0.82 4.63 15.15
CA PRO A 105 -0.41 5.94 14.64
C PRO A 105 1.10 5.98 14.28
N GLU A 106 1.94 5.18 14.93
CA GLU A 106 3.37 5.09 14.67
C GLU A 106 3.70 4.57 13.26
N ARG A 107 2.86 3.69 12.69
CA ARG A 107 3.02 3.21 11.31
C ARG A 107 2.65 4.27 10.27
N ARG A 108 1.96 5.34 10.67
CA ARG A 108 1.53 6.43 9.79
C ARG A 108 2.66 7.43 9.49
N ALA A 109 3.71 7.43 10.31
CA ALA A 109 4.80 8.42 10.28
C ALA A 109 6.10 7.93 9.61
N ARG A 110 6.09 6.82 8.83
CA ARG A 110 7.31 6.18 8.31
C ARG A 110 7.35 5.95 6.79
#